data_AF-A0A1B7KNP0-F1
#
_entry.id   AF-A0A1B7KNP0-F1
#
_cell.length_a   1.000
_cell.length_b   1.000
_cell.length_c   1.000
_cell.angle_alpha   90.00
_cell.angle_beta   90.00
_cell.angle_gamma   90.00
#
_symmetry.space_group_name_H-M   'P 1'
#
loop_
_entity.id
_entity.type
_entity.pdbx_description
1 polymer ?
#
loop_
_entity_poly.entity_id
_entity_poly.type
_entity_poly.pdbx_seq_one_letter_code
_entity_poly.pdbx_strand_id
1 'polypeptide(L)'
;MDKKGIQQPVVTLLLFIALSLAGVFSYFEMDKQEDPEFLVNGVAILTTYPGAGSEKVEQLVTNVLEKKIKTVSEVQNMESFSLPNVSTLFVTFKEGNNLEKAQQKVKEQVDQAKRFLPEDAMEPRFPYLRRTKRGKTLDF
;
A
#
# COMPACT_ATOMS: atom_id res chain seq x y z
N MET A 1 22.05 -13.26 51.63
CA MET A 1 21.60 -13.77 50.32
C MET A 1 21.61 -15.28 50.38
N ASP A 2 20.49 -15.82 50.85
CA ASP A 2 20.38 -17.21 51.30
C ASP A 2 20.47 -18.19 50.13
N LYS A 3 21.34 -19.19 50.28
CA LYS A 3 21.60 -20.30 49.36
C LYS A 3 20.45 -21.32 49.33
N LYS A 4 19.20 -20.85 49.29
CA LYS A 4 17.97 -21.66 49.22
C LYS A 4 17.34 -21.71 47.82
N GLY A 5 18.02 -21.16 46.80
CA GLY A 5 17.61 -21.31 45.40
C GLY A 5 18.16 -22.55 44.68
N ILE A 6 19.11 -23.30 45.29
CA ILE A 6 19.88 -24.36 44.61
C ILE A 6 19.62 -25.76 45.21
N GLN A 7 18.90 -25.88 46.34
CA GLN A 7 18.77 -27.14 47.08
C GLN A 7 17.46 -27.91 46.84
N GLN A 8 16.57 -27.41 45.98
CA GLN A 8 15.32 -28.10 45.63
C GLN A 8 15.28 -28.36 44.12
N PRO A 9 16.03 -29.37 43.62
CA PRO A 9 16.09 -29.67 42.18
C PRO A 9 14.70 -29.91 41.57
N VAL A 10 13.75 -30.39 42.39
CA VAL A 10 12.35 -30.59 42.00
C VAL A 10 11.65 -29.26 41.67
N VAL A 11 11.86 -28.19 42.44
CA VAL A 11 11.20 -26.89 42.23
C VAL A 11 11.74 -26.23 40.96
N THR A 12 13.06 -26.26 40.76
CA THR A 12 13.69 -25.73 39.54
C THR A 12 13.24 -26.50 38.30
N LEU A 13 13.12 -27.83 38.39
CA LEU A 13 12.63 -28.67 37.29
C LEU A 13 11.17 -28.36 36.94
N LEU A 14 10.30 -28.20 37.95
CA LEU A 14 8.90 -27.84 37.73
C LEU A 14 8.75 -26.47 37.08
N LEU A 15 9.54 -25.47 37.51
CA LEU A 15 9.55 -24.14 36.90
C LEU A 15 10.00 -24.21 35.43
N PHE A 16 11.03 -25.00 35.14
CA PHE A 16 11.54 -25.18 33.78
C PHE A 16 10.50 -25.83 32.86
N ILE A 17 9.80 -26.86 33.35
CA ILE A 17 8.72 -27.52 32.63
C ILE A 17 7.56 -26.54 32.40
N ALA A 18 7.15 -25.78 33.41
CA ALA A 18 6.08 -24.80 33.28
C ALA A 18 6.41 -23.73 32.23
N LEU A 19 7.63 -23.19 32.23
CA LEU A 19 8.08 -22.22 31.23
C LEU A 19 8.17 -22.82 29.83
N SER A 20 8.65 -24.07 29.72
CA SER A 20 8.72 -24.78 28.44
C SER A 20 7.33 -25.00 27.84
N LEU A 21 6.36 -25.44 28.66
CA LEU A 21 4.97 -25.63 28.23
C LEU A 21 4.32 -24.30 27.86
N ALA A 22 4.54 -23.24 28.62
CA ALA A 22 4.04 -21.90 28.30
C ALA A 22 4.63 -21.37 26.98
N GLY A 23 5.92 -21.61 26.73
CA GLY A 23 6.58 -21.26 25.48
C GLY A 23 6.04 -22.03 24.28
N VAL A 24 5.83 -23.34 24.42
CA VAL A 24 5.23 -24.18 23.37
C VAL A 24 3.79 -23.75 23.09
N PHE A 25 3.00 -23.48 24.13
CA PHE A 25 1.63 -22.99 23.97
C PHE A 25 1.60 -21.65 23.25
N SER A 26 2.45 -20.69 23.66
CA SER A 26 2.56 -19.38 23.03
C SER A 26 2.99 -19.47 21.57
N TYR A 27 3.86 -20.42 21.24
CA TYR A 27 4.29 -20.66 19.86
C TYR A 27 3.14 -21.15 18.95
N PHE A 28 2.21 -21.94 19.49
CA PHE A 28 1.03 -22.37 18.74
C PHE A 28 -0.10 -21.33 18.70
N GLU A 29 -0.22 -20.50 19.74
CA GLU A 29 -1.21 -19.42 19.81
C GLU A 29 -0.82 -18.20 18.97
N MET A 30 0.48 -18.01 18.71
CA MET A 30 0.96 -16.85 17.95
C MET A 30 0.54 -16.94 16.48
N ASP A 31 -0.42 -16.10 16.11
CA ASP A 31 -0.86 -15.96 14.73
C ASP A 31 0.33 -15.53 13.86
N LYS A 32 0.65 -16.33 12.83
CA LYS A 32 1.68 -15.96 11.85
C LYS A 32 1.16 -14.82 11.00
N GLN A 33 1.41 -13.58 11.42
CA GLN A 33 1.24 -12.41 10.56
C GLN A 33 2.42 -12.39 9.56
N GLU A 34 2.32 -13.20 8.49
CA GLU A 34 3.34 -13.21 7.42
C GLU A 34 3.29 -11.93 6.57
N ASP A 35 2.15 -11.25 6.55
CA ASP A 35 1.96 -9.94 5.95
C ASP A 35 1.24 -9.04 6.96
N PRO A 36 1.90 -8.02 7.57
CA PRO A 36 1.12 -6.98 8.23
C PRO A 36 0.13 -6.41 7.21
N GLU A 37 -1.12 -6.16 7.61
CA GLU A 37 -2.10 -5.56 6.72
C GLU A 37 -1.60 -4.17 6.28
N PHE A 38 -0.94 -4.11 5.12
CA PHE A 38 -0.64 -2.85 4.46
C PHE A 38 -1.97 -2.30 3.99
N LEU A 39 -2.53 -1.37 4.77
CA LEU A 39 -3.63 -0.53 4.33
C LEU A 39 -3.14 0.27 3.14
N VAL A 40 -3.49 -0.16 1.93
CA VAL A 40 -3.18 0.56 0.70
C VAL A 40 -4.03 1.83 0.68
N ASN A 41 -3.52 2.87 1.34
CA ASN A 41 -4.12 4.19 1.43
C ASN A 41 -3.78 5.00 0.18
N GLY A 42 -4.14 4.49 -1.00
CA GLY A 42 -3.73 5.10 -2.25
C GLY A 42 -4.67 4.86 -3.42
N VAL A 43 -4.37 5.54 -4.52
CA VAL A 43 -5.08 5.39 -5.80
C VAL A 43 -4.06 5.30 -6.93
N ALA A 44 -4.35 4.43 -7.89
CA ALA A 44 -3.61 4.41 -9.16
C ALA A 44 -4.40 5.16 -10.22
N ILE A 45 -3.67 5.88 -11.08
CA ILE A 45 -4.20 6.60 -12.22
C ILE A 45 -3.45 6.11 -13.45
N LEU A 46 -4.20 5.62 -14.44
CA LEU A 46 -3.67 5.11 -15.68
C LEU A 46 -4.17 5.97 -16.83
N THR A 47 -3.26 6.52 -17.61
CA THR A 47 -3.57 7.34 -18.78
C THR A 47 -2.84 6.81 -19.99
N THR A 48 -3.56 6.55 -21.07
CA THR A 48 -3.00 5.99 -22.31
C THR A 48 -2.86 7.11 -23.34
N TYR A 49 -1.67 7.26 -23.93
CA TYR A 49 -1.42 8.21 -25.01
C TYR A 49 -0.79 7.47 -26.21
N PRO A 50 -1.61 6.84 -27.06
CA PRO A 50 -1.13 5.96 -28.12
C PRO A 50 -0.27 6.72 -29.15
N GLY A 51 0.79 6.09 -29.62
CA GLY A 51 1.72 6.66 -30.59
C GLY A 51 2.78 7.61 -29.99
N ALA A 52 2.79 7.81 -28.68
CA ALA A 52 3.79 8.65 -28.00
C ALA A 52 4.93 7.82 -27.39
N GLY A 53 6.17 8.30 -27.57
CA GLY A 53 7.34 7.78 -26.84
C GLY A 53 7.30 8.15 -25.36
N SER A 54 8.09 7.46 -24.54
CA SER A 54 8.12 7.64 -23.07
C SER A 54 8.36 9.09 -22.64
N GLU A 55 9.32 9.78 -23.27
CA GLU A 55 9.63 11.19 -22.97
C GLU A 55 8.43 12.12 -23.22
N LYS A 56 7.72 11.90 -24.33
CA LYS A 56 6.54 12.71 -24.68
C LYS A 56 5.36 12.40 -23.75
N VAL A 57 5.18 11.14 -23.37
CA VAL A 57 4.19 10.73 -22.35
C VAL A 57 4.50 11.40 -21.01
N GLU A 58 5.76 11.41 -20.60
CA GLU A 58 6.18 12.04 -19.35
C GLU A 58 5.87 13.54 -19.35
N GLN A 59 6.31 14.25 -20.39
CA GLN A 59 6.16 15.70 -20.47
C GLN A 59 4.71 16.17 -20.62
N LEU A 60 3.94 15.50 -21.48
CA LEU A 60 2.60 15.95 -21.86
C LEU A 60 1.46 15.33 -21.03
N VAL A 61 1.71 14.19 -20.39
CA VAL A 61 0.68 13.49 -19.59
C VAL A 61 1.10 13.44 -18.13
N THR A 62 2.20 12.75 -17.82
CA THR A 62 2.60 12.49 -16.43
C THR A 62 2.82 13.79 -15.66
N ASN A 63 3.66 14.70 -16.18
CA ASN A 63 3.99 15.97 -15.54
C ASN A 63 2.78 16.90 -15.37
N VAL A 64 1.83 16.86 -16.30
CA VAL A 64 0.60 17.66 -16.24
C VAL A 64 -0.30 17.15 -15.10
N LEU A 65 -0.50 15.84 -15.03
CA LEU A 65 -1.28 15.20 -13.97
C LEU A 65 -0.61 15.39 -12.61
N GLU A 66 0.70 15.17 -12.53
CA GLU A 66 1.47 15.34 -11.29
C GLU A 66 1.32 16.74 -10.71
N LYS A 67 1.50 17.77 -11.52
CA LYS A 67 1.43 19.17 -11.06
C LYS A 67 0.07 19.50 -10.48
N LYS A 68 -1.00 18.93 -11.02
CA LYS A 68 -2.37 19.12 -10.51
C LYS A 68 -2.62 18.31 -9.24
N ILE A 69 -2.22 17.05 -9.20
CA ILE A 69 -2.41 16.17 -8.04
C ILE A 69 -1.59 16.64 -6.83
N LYS A 70 -0.38 17.18 -7.04
CA LYS A 70 0.45 17.76 -5.97
C LYS A 70 -0.21 18.92 -5.21
N THR A 71 -1.27 19.52 -5.75
CA THR A 71 -2.02 20.58 -5.05
C THR A 71 -2.97 20.04 -3.97
N VAL A 72 -3.23 18.74 -3.94
CA VAL A 72 -4.12 18.09 -2.96
C VAL A 72 -3.37 17.89 -1.65
N SER A 73 -3.85 18.53 -0.58
CA SER A 73 -3.23 18.51 0.75
C SER A 73 -3.12 17.13 1.41
N GLU A 74 -4.01 16.23 1.03
CA GLU A 74 -4.14 14.87 1.55
C GLU A 74 -3.10 13.91 0.98
N VAL A 75 -2.44 14.29 -0.11
CA VAL A 75 -1.37 13.49 -0.74
C VAL A 75 -0.13 13.52 0.16
N GLN A 76 0.39 12.34 0.46
CA GLN A 76 1.63 12.14 1.20
C GLN A 76 2.80 11.93 0.24
N ASN A 77 2.64 11.00 -0.69
CA ASN A 77 3.66 10.66 -1.67
C ASN A 77 3.01 10.38 -3.02
N MET A 78 3.77 10.56 -4.09
CA MET A 78 3.33 10.27 -5.45
C MET A 78 4.50 9.74 -6.27
N GLU A 79 4.30 8.59 -6.87
CA GLU A 79 5.24 7.94 -7.78
C GLU A 79 4.63 7.85 -9.17
N SER A 80 5.45 7.97 -10.20
CA SER A 80 4.98 7.93 -11.58
C SER A 80 5.93 7.16 -12.48
N PHE A 81 5.35 6.51 -13.49
CA PHE A 81 6.06 5.72 -14.47
C PHE A 81 5.52 6.06 -15.85
N SER A 82 6.42 6.51 -16.73
CA SER A 82 6.10 6.86 -18.11
C SER A 82 6.73 5.85 -19.04
N LEU A 83 5.91 5.01 -19.64
CA LEU A 83 6.31 4.04 -20.65
C LEU A 83 5.80 4.51 -22.02
N PRO A 84 6.33 3.95 -23.13
CA PRO A 84 5.74 4.19 -24.44
C PRO A 84 4.23 3.90 -24.41
N ASN A 85 3.45 4.85 -24.94
CA ASN A 85 1.99 4.83 -24.99
C ASN A 85 1.23 4.95 -23.65
N VAL A 86 1.89 4.91 -22.48
CA VAL A 86 1.16 4.81 -21.20
C VAL A 86 1.86 5.49 -20.04
N SER A 87 1.08 6.24 -19.26
CA SER A 87 1.47 6.87 -18.01
C SER A 87 0.73 6.21 -16.85
N THR A 88 1.47 5.83 -15.81
CA THR A 88 0.93 5.28 -14.57
C THR A 88 1.37 6.16 -13.40
N LEU A 89 0.43 6.60 -12.58
CA LEU A 89 0.71 7.35 -11.35
C LEU A 89 0.14 6.59 -10.16
N PHE A 90 0.92 6.50 -9.09
CA PHE A 90 0.53 5.97 -7.79
C PHE A 90 0.54 7.10 -6.78
N VAL A 91 -0.60 7.36 -6.17
CA VAL A 91 -0.79 8.43 -5.19
C VAL A 91 -1.09 7.80 -3.85
N THR A 92 -0.26 8.10 -2.85
CA THR A 92 -0.42 7.65 -1.47
C THR A 92 -0.91 8.81 -0.61
N PHE A 93 -1.92 8.55 0.21
CA PHE A 93 -2.54 9.52 1.10
C PHE A 93 -1.97 9.43 2.52
N LYS A 94 -2.00 10.56 3.24
CA LYS A 94 -1.59 10.60 4.65
C LYS A 94 -2.53 9.74 5.51
N GLU A 95 -1.95 9.07 6.51
CA GLU A 95 -2.69 8.31 7.51
C GLU A 95 -3.68 9.20 8.29
N GLY A 96 -4.84 8.64 8.65
CA GLY A 96 -5.89 9.36 9.39
C GLY A 96 -6.81 10.25 8.54
N ASN A 97 -6.53 10.41 7.24
CA ASN A 97 -7.45 11.10 6.33
C ASN A 97 -8.65 10.23 5.98
N ASN A 98 -9.78 10.89 5.72
CA ASN A 98 -10.92 10.23 5.09
C ASN A 98 -10.54 9.87 3.63
N LEU A 99 -10.30 8.57 3.38
CA LEU A 99 -9.84 8.06 2.10
C LEU A 99 -10.80 8.40 0.95
N GLU A 100 -12.11 8.32 1.18
CA GLU A 100 -13.11 8.64 0.15
C GLU A 100 -13.02 10.12 -0.26
N LYS A 101 -12.90 11.02 0.71
CA LYS A 101 -12.72 12.46 0.44
C LYS A 101 -11.41 12.75 -0.27
N ALA A 102 -10.32 12.09 0.13
CA ALA A 102 -9.02 12.25 -0.50
C ALA A 102 -9.02 11.76 -1.96
N GLN A 103 -9.61 10.59 -2.21
CA GLN A 103 -9.81 10.04 -3.55
C GLN A 103 -10.69 10.96 -4.41
N GLN A 104 -11.78 11.49 -3.86
CA GLN A 104 -12.65 12.43 -4.57
C GLN A 104 -11.87 13.69 -4.98
N LYS A 105 -11.08 14.29 -4.08
CA LYS A 105 -10.27 15.47 -4.39
C LYS A 105 -9.24 15.21 -5.48
N VAL A 106 -8.56 14.05 -5.45
CA VAL A 106 -7.64 13.66 -6.52
C VAL A 106 -8.38 13.51 -7.84
N LYS A 107 -9.55 12.85 -7.84
CA LYS A 107 -10.37 12.71 -9.04
C LYS A 107 -10.78 14.07 -9.61
N GLU A 108 -11.20 15.00 -8.77
CA GLU A 108 -11.53 16.37 -9.18
C GLU A 108 -10.33 17.09 -9.82
N GLN A 109 -9.13 16.96 -9.23
CA GLN A 109 -7.91 17.54 -9.81
C GLN A 109 -7.52 16.89 -11.13
N VAL A 110 -7.67 15.58 -11.26
CA VAL A 110 -7.44 14.86 -12.52
C VAL A 110 -8.46 15.30 -13.58
N ASP A 111 -9.74 15.42 -13.23
CA ASP A 111 -10.80 15.89 -14.13
C ASP A 111 -10.53 17.33 -14.60
N GLN A 112 -9.97 18.20 -13.75
CA GLN A 112 -9.50 19.53 -14.16
C GLN A 112 -8.25 19.46 -15.06
N ALA A 113 -7.35 18.52 -14.79
CA ALA A 113 -6.13 18.31 -15.57
C ALA A 113 -6.40 17.83 -17.00
N LYS A 114 -7.52 17.11 -17.23
CA LYS A 114 -7.93 16.59 -18.55
C LYS A 114 -7.88 17.64 -19.65
N ARG A 115 -8.24 18.90 -19.35
CA ARG A 115 -8.26 20.01 -20.32
C ARG A 115 -6.87 20.42 -20.81
N PHE A 116 -5.82 20.02 -20.11
CA PHE A 116 -4.43 20.32 -20.44
C PHE A 116 -3.71 19.10 -21.05
N LEU A 117 -4.41 17.96 -21.17
CA LEU A 117 -3.89 16.78 -21.85
C LEU A 117 -4.03 16.93 -23.37
N PRO A 118 -3.16 16.28 -24.18
CA PRO A 118 -3.34 16.20 -25.63
C PRO A 118 -4.70 15.58 -26.00
N GLU A 119 -5.32 16.03 -27.09
CA GLU A 119 -6.61 15.50 -27.57
C GLU A 119 -6.56 13.99 -27.90
N ASP A 120 -5.39 13.52 -28.34
CA ASP A 120 -5.14 12.12 -28.67
C ASP A 120 -4.92 11.23 -27.43
N ALA A 121 -4.82 11.82 -26.22
CA ALA A 121 -4.68 11.07 -24.99
C ALA A 121 -6.05 10.56 -24.53
N MET A 122 -6.12 9.28 -24.16
CA MET A 122 -7.32 8.70 -23.58
C MET A 122 -7.58 9.26 -22.19
N GLU A 123 -8.84 9.21 -21.76
CA GLU A 123 -9.19 9.67 -20.42
C GLU A 123 -8.43 8.91 -19.32
N PRO A 124 -7.91 9.62 -18.30
CA PRO A 124 -7.37 9.01 -17.10
C PRO A 124 -8.38 8.07 -16.44
N ARG A 125 -7.98 6.83 -16.22
CA ARG A 125 -8.77 5.81 -15.54
C ARG A 125 -8.20 5.54 -14.15
N PHE A 126 -9.09 5.21 -13.22
CA PHE A 126 -8.74 4.85 -11.85
C PHE A 126 -8.93 3.35 -11.68
N PRO A 127 -7.93 2.52 -12.04
CA PRO A 127 -8.01 1.10 -11.76
C PRO A 127 -8.16 0.89 -10.26
N TYR A 128 -9.14 0.09 -9.86
CA TYR A 128 -9.19 -0.40 -8.49
C TYR A 128 -7.88 -1.11 -8.22
N LEU A 129 -7.11 -0.61 -7.26
CA LEU A 129 -6.01 -1.35 -6.67
C LEU A 129 -6.66 -2.58 -6.07
N ARG A 130 -6.64 -3.69 -6.81
CA ARG A 130 -7.27 -4.93 -6.40
C ARG A 130 -6.71 -5.25 -5.04
N ARG A 131 -7.59 -5.28 -4.03
CA ARG A 131 -7.31 -5.88 -2.72
C ARG A 131 -7.08 -7.36 -3.00
N THR A 132 -5.88 -7.70 -3.45
CA THR A 132 -5.47 -9.07 -3.68
C THR A 132 -5.47 -9.74 -2.31
N LYS A 133 -6.57 -10.40 -1.97
CA LYS A 133 -6.56 -11.50 -1.02
C LYS A 133 -5.84 -12.66 -1.70
N ARG A 134 -4.50 -12.60 -1.77
CA ARG A 134 -3.70 -13.76 -2.20
C ARG A 134 -3.76 -14.77 -1.06
N GLY A 135 -4.73 -15.69 -1.13
CA GLY A 135 -4.88 -16.70 -0.09
C GLY A 135 -6.24 -17.39 0.00
N LYS A 136 -6.98 -17.56 -1.10
CA LYS A 136 -8.03 -18.60 -1.19
C LYS A 136 -8.12 -19.18 -2.61
N THR A 137 -7.09 -19.93 -2.98
CA THR A 137 -7.29 -21.16 -3.76
C THR A 137 -7.62 -22.26 -2.74
N LEU A 138 -8.90 -22.53 -2.55
CA LEU A 138 -9.34 -23.84 -2.07
C LEU A 138 -9.95 -24.51 -3.28
N ASP A 139 -9.21 -25.47 -3.80
CA ASP A 139 -9.73 -26.51 -4.67
C ASP A 139 -10.97 -27.13 -4.01
N PHE A 140 -12.06 -27.14 -4.76
CA PHE A 140 -13.09 -28.18 -4.70
C PHE A 140 -13.50 -28.48 -6.14
#